data_AF-A0A1H0EY24-F1
#
_entry.id   AF-A0A1H0EY24-F1
#
_cell.length_a   1.000
_cell.length_b   1.000
_cell.length_c   1.000
_cell.angle_alpha   90.00
_cell.angle_beta   90.00
_cell.angle_gamma   90.00
#
_symmetry.space_group_name_H-M   'P 1'
#
loop_
_entity.id
_entity.type
_entity.pdbx_description
1 polymer ?
#
loop_
_entity_poly.entity_id
_entity_poly.type
_entity_poly.pdbx_seq_one_letter_code
_entity_poly.pdbx_strand_id
1 'polypeptide(L)' 'MKKQVTSYVLIKYQFPKRVAIKAKREIPYEIKLAARLVLDELVFKWNKNTLEKKINKAIDEEDYQAFDKLSKEYTKYLK' A
#
# COMPACT_ATOMS: atom_id res chain seq x y z
N MET A 1 8.08 -10.78 -62.21
CA MET A 1 8.70 -10.89 -60.88
C MET A 1 9.61 -9.69 -60.65
N LYS A 2 9.23 -8.74 -59.78
CA LYS A 2 10.09 -7.57 -59.47
C LYS A 2 11.18 -8.00 -58.50
N LYS A 3 12.44 -7.73 -58.84
CA LYS A 3 13.62 -8.00 -57.98
C LYS A 3 13.53 -7.11 -56.74
N GLN A 4 13.54 -7.72 -55.56
CA GLN A 4 13.61 -7.01 -54.28
C GLN A 4 15.09 -6.90 -53.90
N VAL A 5 15.60 -5.68 -53.73
CA VAL A 5 16.97 -5.44 -53.26
C VAL A 5 16.89 -5.06 -51.78
N THR A 6 17.45 -5.91 -50.92
CA THR A 6 17.53 -5.66 -49.48
C THR A 6 18.94 -5.19 -49.15
N SER A 7 19.10 -3.94 -48.72
CA SER A 7 20.37 -3.41 -48.22
C SER A 7 20.39 -3.49 -46.69
N TYR A 8 21.46 -4.07 -46.15
CA TYR A 8 21.71 -4.12 -44.72
C TYR A 8 22.78 -3.10 -44.38
N VAL A 9 22.46 -2.16 -43.50
CA VAL A 9 23.41 -1.17 -42.98
C VAL A 9 23.70 -1.53 -41.53
N LEU A 10 24.97 -1.75 -41.20
CA LEU A 10 25.43 -1.92 -39.83
C LEU A 10 25.44 -0.55 -39.15
N ILE A 11 24.40 -0.26 -38.38
CA ILE A 11 24.34 0.92 -37.53
C ILE A 11 25.11 0.60 -36.25
N LYS A 12 26.19 1.33 -35.98
CA LYS A 12 26.84 1.28 -34.67
C LYS A 12 25.83 1.82 -33.65
N TYR A 13 25.47 1.03 -32.65
CA TYR A 13 24.71 1.48 -31.49
C TYR A 13 25.50 2.60 -30.79
N GLN A 14 25.29 3.85 -31.20
CA GLN A 14 25.70 5.01 -30.45
C GLN A 14 24.72 5.13 -29.29
N PHE A 15 24.92 4.34 -28.24
CA PHE A 15 24.35 4.70 -26.94
C PHE A 15 24.82 6.12 -26.64
N PRO A 16 23.90 7.07 -26.36
CA PRO A 16 24.32 8.40 -25.95
C PRO A 16 25.23 8.23 -24.74
N LYS A 17 26.50 8.65 -24.87
CA LYS A 17 27.44 8.75 -23.76
C LYS A 17 26.78 9.62 -22.70
N ARG A 18 26.21 9.01 -21.66
CA ARG A 18 25.52 9.63 -20.51
C ARG A 18 24.05 10.01 -20.77
N VAL A 19 23.19 9.02 -20.97
CA VAL A 19 21.84 9.16 -20.37
C VAL A 19 22.03 8.88 -18.88
N ALA A 20 22.37 9.91 -18.11
CA ALA A 20 22.33 9.81 -16.66
C ALA A 20 20.90 9.44 -16.30
N ILE A 21 20.70 8.22 -15.81
CA ILE A 21 19.42 7.78 -15.25
C ILE A 21 19.21 8.67 -14.02
N LYS A 22 18.52 9.79 -14.20
CA LYS A 22 18.10 10.64 -13.08
C LYS A 22 17.06 9.82 -12.34
N ALA A 23 17.40 9.34 -11.14
CA ALA A 23 16.43 8.75 -10.26
C ALA A 23 15.29 9.77 -10.07
N LYS A 24 14.13 9.51 -10.68
CA LYS A 24 12.93 10.30 -10.39
C LYS A 24 12.62 10.05 -8.92
N ARG A 25 12.73 11.11 -8.09
CA ARG A 25 12.31 11.06 -6.68
C ARG A 25 10.81 10.84 -6.52
N GLU A 26 10.05 11.05 -7.58
CA GLU A 26 8.60 10.97 -7.57
C GLU A 26 8.14 9.52 -7.75
N ILE A 27 7.61 8.97 -6.66
CA ILE A 27 6.84 7.75 -6.67
C ILE A 27 5.56 8.00 -7.48
N PRO A 28 5.21 7.15 -8.46
CA PRO A 28 3.94 7.21 -9.17
C PRO A 28 2.77 7.34 -8.20
N TYR A 29 1.79 8.17 -8.54
CA TYR A 29 0.66 8.46 -7.66
C TYR A 29 -0.09 7.19 -7.25
N GLU A 30 -0.21 6.24 -8.17
CA GLU A 30 -0.88 4.95 -7.99
C GLU A 30 -0.20 4.13 -6.89
N ILE A 31 1.12 4.12 -6.84
CA ILE A 31 1.89 3.40 -5.82
C ILE A 31 1.69 4.07 -4.45
N LYS A 32 1.69 5.40 -4.41
CA LYS A 32 1.43 6.15 -3.17
C LYS A 32 0.01 5.91 -2.67
N LEU A 33 -0.98 5.91 -3.56
CA LEU A 33 -2.38 5.65 -3.24
C LEU A 33 -2.57 4.22 -2.74
N ALA A 34 -2.03 3.23 -3.44
CA ALA A 34 -2.10 1.83 -3.05
C ALA A 34 -1.48 1.60 -1.66
N ALA A 35 -0.29 2.15 -1.41
CA ALA A 35 0.37 2.05 -0.11
C ALA A 35 -0.47 2.66 1.01
N ARG A 36 -1.13 3.81 0.75
CA ARG A 36 -2.01 4.47 1.72
C ARG A 36 -3.24 3.62 2.03
N LEU A 37 -3.93 3.10 1.01
CA LEU A 37 -5.12 2.27 1.20
C LEU A 37 -4.79 0.99 1.98
N VAL A 38 -3.66 0.34 1.66
CA VAL A 38 -3.20 -0.84 2.40
C VAL A 38 -2.89 -0.50 3.86
N LEU A 39 -2.20 0.62 4.11
CA LEU A 39 -1.89 1.04 5.47
C LEU A 39 -3.17 1.37 6.26
N ASP A 40 -4.11 2.09 5.64
CA ASP A 40 -5.38 2.44 6.27
C ASP A 40 -6.16 1.17 6.65
N GLU A 41 -6.20 0.15 5.79
CA GLU A 41 -6.85 -1.13 6.08
C GLU A 41 -6.15 -1.90 7.21
N LEU A 42 -4.82 -1.95 7.20
CA LEU A 42 -4.04 -2.61 8.24
C LEU A 42 -4.24 -1.95 9.61
N VAL A 43 -4.17 -0.62 9.67
CA VAL A 43 -4.38 0.16 10.90
C VAL A 43 -5.81 -0.02 11.40
N PHE A 44 -6.81 0.00 10.51
CA PHE A 44 -8.20 -0.26 10.87
C PHE A 44 -8.37 -1.64 11.52
N LYS A 45 -7.85 -2.70 10.88
CA LYS A 45 -7.91 -4.07 11.40
C LYS A 45 -7.17 -4.21 12.73
N TRP A 46 -5.99 -3.62 12.84
CA TRP A 46 -5.19 -3.67 14.07
C TRP A 46 -5.89 -2.98 15.25
N ASN A 47 -6.45 -1.79 15.02
CA ASN A 47 -7.19 -1.07 16.05
C ASN A 47 -8.42 -1.85 16.51
N LYS A 48 -9.20 -2.40 15.57
CA LYS A 48 -10.38 -3.22 15.88
C LYS A 48 -10.02 -4.44 16.74
N ASN A 49 -9.01 -5.21 16.31
CA ASN A 49 -8.57 -6.40 17.03
C ASN A 49 -7.99 -6.05 18.42
N THR A 50 -7.30 -4.91 18.53
CA THR A 50 -6.78 -4.43 19.82
C THR A 50 -7.89 -4.06 20.79
N LEU A 51 -8.97 -3.43 20.30
CA LEU A 51 -10.16 -3.14 21.12
C LEU A 51 -10.87 -4.43 21.55
N GLU A 52 -11.08 -5.38 20.64
CA GLU A 52 -11.67 -6.69 20.98
C GLU A 52 -10.88 -7.42 22.07
N LYS A 53 -9.55 -7.44 21.96
CA LYS A 53 -8.69 -8.03 23.01
C LYS A 53 -8.85 -7.34 24.36
N LYS A 54 -8.95 -6.00 24.37
CA LYS A 54 -9.16 -5.24 25.62
C LYS A 54 -10.54 -5.49 26.21
N ILE A 55 -11.57 -5.60 25.38
CA ILE A 55 -12.94 -5.94 25.81
C ILE A 55 -12.95 -7.33 26.43
N ASN A 56 -12.39 -8.33 25.76
CA ASN A 56 -12.32 -9.70 26.29
C ASN A 56 -11.57 -9.73 27.61
N LYS A 57 -10.44 -9.02 27.72
CA LYS A 57 -9.70 -8.90 28.97
C LYS A 57 -10.53 -8.26 30.09
N ALA A 58 -11.29 -7.21 29.78
CA ALA A 58 -12.18 -6.58 30.77
C ALA A 58 -13.31 -7.51 31.23
N ILE A 59 -13.79 -8.40 30.35
CA ILE A 59 -14.74 -9.46 30.71
C ILE A 59 -14.08 -10.47 31.66
N ASP A 60 -12.85 -10.92 31.34
CA ASP A 60 -12.10 -11.87 32.17
C ASP A 60 -11.80 -11.31 33.58
N GLU A 61 -11.60 -9.99 33.69
CA GLU A 61 -11.32 -9.27 34.94
C GLU A 61 -12.60 -8.78 35.66
N GLU A 62 -13.79 -9.07 35.13
CA GLU A 62 -15.10 -8.58 35.61
C GLU A 62 -15.17 -7.03 35.78
N ASP A 63 -14.39 -6.29 34.99
CA ASP A 63 -14.37 -4.83 35.01
C ASP A 63 -15.47 -4.24 34.10
N TYR A 64 -16.64 -4.05 34.70
CA TYR A 64 -17.82 -3.48 34.04
C TYR A 64 -17.61 -2.04 33.53
N GLN A 65 -16.76 -1.23 34.18
CA GLN A 65 -16.52 0.14 33.74
C GLN A 65 -15.62 0.19 32.50
N ALA A 66 -14.56 -0.61 32.51
CA ALA A 66 -13.69 -0.75 31.34
C ALA A 66 -14.46 -1.34 30.16
N PHE A 67 -15.32 -2.34 30.40
CA PHE A 67 -16.16 -2.94 29.37
C PHE A 67 -17.11 -1.93 28.70
N ASP A 68 -17.87 -1.14 29.48
CA ASP A 68 -18.82 -0.15 28.92
C ASP A 68 -18.10 0.92 28.08
N LYS A 69 -16.95 1.41 28.55
CA LYS A 69 -16.15 2.40 27.83
C LYS A 69 -15.59 1.84 26.52
N LEU A 70 -14.99 0.64 26.57
CA LEU A 70 -14.40 0.01 25.40
C LEU A 70 -15.47 -0.41 24.37
N SER A 71 -16.65 -0.84 24.84
CA SER A 71 -17.78 -1.16 23.97
C SER A 71 -18.29 0.06 23.21
N LYS A 72 -18.41 1.21 23.88
CA LYS A 72 -18.73 2.49 23.21
C LYS A 72 -17.71 2.87 22.16
N GLU A 73 -16.41 2.70 22.43
CA GLU A 73 -15.36 2.93 21.43
C GLU A 73 -15.44 1.96 20.25
N TYR A 74 -15.78 0.69 20.50
CA TYR A 74 -15.94 -0.34 19.47
C TYR A 74 -17.12 -0.05 18.53
N THR A 75 -18.20 0.59 19.00
CA THR A 75 -19.34 0.94 18.13
C THR A 75 -18.96 1.81 16.93
N LYS A 76 -17.86 2.57 17.02
CA LYS A 76 -17.35 3.39 15.90
C LYS A 76 -16.86 2.55 14.71
N TYR A 77 -16.60 1.26 14.92
CA TYR A 77 -16.16 0.31 13.90
C TYR A 77 -17.31 -0.51 13.30
N LEU A 78 -18.53 -0.36 13.81
CA LEU A 78 -19.73 -1.08 13.35
C LEU A 78 -20.59 -0.25 12.36
N LYS A 79 -20.17 0.97 12.02
CA LYS A 79 -20.88 1.92 11.17
C LYS A 79 -20.13 2.15 9.87
#